data_AF-A0AAN6C9K4-F1
#
_entry.id   AF-A0AAN6C9K4-F1
#
_cell.length_a   1.000
_cell.length_b   1.000
_cell.length_c   1.000
_cell.angle_alpha   90.00
_cell.angle_beta   90.00
_cell.angle_gamma   90.00
#
_symmetry.space_group_name_H-M   'P 1'
#
loop_
_entity.id
_entity.type
_entity.pdbx_description
1 polymer ?
#
loop_
_entity_poly.entity_id
_entity_poly.type
_entity_poly.pdbx_seq_one_letter_code
_entity_poly.pdbx_strand_id
1 'polypeptide(L)'
;MRYVINNPSDPIWLHPNPTTFREAASNLHAFSDEGRSRQLYRKMTGAVEYNIAPRLRECYGWTWISGKELLAVSKNLRPLKVRSGNEVRNFWPTEQYHAILYEYVPSSDAELDFDIVQAQLDFLWLGGWCFLDLQPANWGGVGILLDMADPICLWHAGWFKSRNKTANMQADF
;
A
#
# COMPACT_ATOMS: atom_id res chain seq x y z
N MET A 1 -9.80 3.55 1.44
CA MET A 1 -10.11 2.31 2.18
C MET A 1 -10.08 2.51 3.69
N ARG A 2 -8.95 2.85 4.33
CA ARG A 2 -8.89 3.01 5.80
C ARG A 2 -9.89 4.04 6.38
N TYR A 3 -10.05 5.20 5.73
CA TYR A 3 -11.00 6.22 6.17
C TYR A 3 -12.44 5.69 6.32
N VAL A 4 -12.91 4.92 5.33
CA VAL A 4 -14.29 4.40 5.31
C VAL A 4 -14.50 3.26 6.30
N ILE A 5 -13.43 2.52 6.64
CA ILE A 5 -13.47 1.49 7.69
C ILE A 5 -13.58 2.15 9.07
N ASN A 6 -12.83 3.23 9.30
CA ASN A 6 -12.83 3.95 10.58
C ASN A 6 -14.04 4.87 10.76
N ASN A 7 -14.78 5.17 9.69
CA ASN A 7 -16.00 6.00 9.71
C ASN A 7 -17.15 5.27 8.99
N PRO A 8 -17.63 4.14 9.55
CA PRO A 8 -18.57 3.28 8.85
C PRO A 8 -19.96 3.94 8.77
N SER A 9 -20.44 4.16 7.55
CA SER A 9 -21.86 4.45 7.28
C SER A 9 -22.64 3.16 6.98
N ASP A 10 -22.02 2.24 6.24
CA ASP A 10 -22.55 0.95 5.81
C ASP A 10 -21.43 -0.10 5.85
N PRO A 11 -21.73 -1.39 6.10
CA PRO A 11 -20.72 -2.45 6.11
C PRO A 11 -20.05 -2.65 4.75
N ILE A 12 -18.78 -3.06 4.73
CA ILE A 12 -18.07 -3.39 3.50
C ILE A 12 -18.11 -4.91 3.31
N TRP A 13 -18.71 -5.39 2.21
CA TRP A 13 -18.75 -6.81 1.88
C TRP A 13 -17.84 -7.10 0.70
N LEU A 14 -16.90 -8.02 0.89
CA LEU A 14 -15.90 -8.39 -0.10
C LEU A 14 -16.07 -9.83 -0.56
N HIS A 15 -15.70 -10.09 -1.81
CA HIS A 15 -15.49 -11.43 -2.31
C HIS A 15 -14.30 -12.06 -1.54
N PRO A 16 -14.46 -13.26 -0.95
CA PRO A 16 -13.45 -13.84 -0.06
C PRO A 16 -12.20 -14.34 -0.80
N ASN A 17 -12.32 -14.61 -2.09
CA ASN A 17 -11.22 -15.10 -2.92
C ASN A 17 -11.24 -14.46 -4.31
N PRO A 18 -10.90 -13.17 -4.44
CA PRO A 18 -10.94 -12.48 -5.72
C PRO A 18 -9.80 -12.99 -6.62
N THR A 19 -10.09 -13.91 -7.54
CA THR A 19 -9.07 -14.50 -8.43
C THR A 19 -9.06 -13.86 -9.82
N THR A 20 -10.05 -13.02 -10.13
CA THR A 20 -10.15 -12.32 -11.41
C THR A 20 -10.05 -10.80 -11.22
N PHE A 21 -9.67 -10.10 -12.29
CA PHE A 21 -9.64 -8.64 -12.32
C PHE A 21 -11.00 -8.05 -11.95
N ARG A 22 -12.09 -8.67 -12.41
CA ARG A 22 -13.46 -8.19 -12.14
C ARG A 22 -13.82 -8.32 -10.66
N GLU A 23 -13.46 -9.42 -10.02
CA GLU A 23 -13.67 -9.62 -8.58
C GLU A 23 -12.82 -8.66 -7.76
N ALA A 24 -11.53 -8.54 -8.09
CA ALA A 24 -10.63 -7.58 -7.44
C ALA A 24 -11.10 -6.13 -7.60
N ALA A 25 -11.56 -5.75 -8.80
CA ALA A 25 -12.16 -4.44 -9.07
C ALA A 25 -13.43 -4.21 -8.26
N SER A 26 -14.26 -5.24 -8.13
CA SER A 26 -15.52 -5.15 -7.38
C SER A 26 -15.26 -5.04 -5.88
N ASN A 27 -14.24 -5.73 -5.35
CA ASN A 27 -13.80 -5.56 -3.98
C ASN A 27 -13.24 -4.15 -3.74
N LEU A 28 -12.36 -3.66 -4.61
CA LEU A 28 -11.86 -2.28 -4.51
C LEU A 28 -12.99 -1.26 -4.52
N HIS A 29 -13.96 -1.45 -5.43
CA HIS A 29 -15.13 -0.60 -5.53
C HIS A 29 -16.01 -0.65 -4.27
N ALA A 30 -16.08 -1.78 -3.56
CA ALA A 30 -16.86 -1.89 -2.32
C ALA A 30 -16.39 -0.93 -1.21
N PHE A 31 -15.20 -0.34 -1.32
CA PHE A 31 -14.73 0.72 -0.42
C PHE A 31 -15.20 2.13 -0.80
N SER A 32 -15.79 2.35 -1.98
CA SER A 32 -16.40 3.63 -2.37
C SER A 32 -17.82 3.76 -1.80
N ASP A 33 -18.36 4.98 -1.76
CA ASP A 33 -19.72 5.22 -1.24
C ASP A 33 -20.77 4.49 -2.09
N GLU A 34 -20.59 4.49 -3.41
CA GLU A 34 -21.46 3.78 -4.35
C GLU A 34 -21.36 2.26 -4.19
N GLY A 35 -20.14 1.73 -4.01
CA GLY A 35 -19.93 0.30 -3.81
C GLY A 35 -20.50 -0.19 -2.48
N ARG A 36 -20.33 0.60 -1.41
CA ARG A 36 -20.96 0.33 -0.11
C ARG A 36 -22.47 0.37 -0.23
N SER A 37 -23.08 1.37 -0.86
CA SER A 37 -24.54 1.40 -1.07
C SER A 37 -25.05 0.17 -1.83
N ARG A 38 -24.29 -0.32 -2.80
CA ARG A 38 -24.66 -1.49 -3.62
C ARG A 38 -24.62 -2.83 -2.87
N GLN A 39 -23.76 -2.98 -1.85
CA GLN A 39 -23.66 -4.20 -1.03
C GLN A 39 -23.53 -5.51 -1.86
N LEU A 40 -22.72 -5.49 -2.92
CA LEU A 40 -22.72 -6.53 -3.98
C LEU A 40 -22.59 -7.96 -3.42
N TYR A 41 -21.70 -8.17 -2.45
CA TYR A 41 -21.38 -9.50 -1.91
C TYR A 41 -22.14 -9.85 -0.62
N ARG A 42 -23.03 -9.00 -0.12
CA ARG A 42 -23.71 -9.20 1.18
C ARG A 42 -24.46 -10.53 1.31
N LYS A 43 -24.98 -11.07 0.21
CA LYS A 43 -25.73 -12.34 0.17
C LYS A 43 -24.89 -13.53 -0.32
N MET A 44 -23.61 -13.32 -0.61
CA MET A 44 -22.71 -14.38 -1.05
C MET A 44 -22.27 -15.20 0.16
N THR A 45 -22.36 -16.52 0.05
CA THR A 45 -21.86 -17.44 1.07
C THR A 45 -20.36 -17.24 1.26
N GLY A 46 -19.92 -17.03 2.51
CA GLY A 46 -18.51 -16.82 2.84
C GLY A 46 -17.98 -15.43 2.48
N ALA A 47 -18.83 -14.47 2.12
CA ALA A 47 -18.40 -13.08 1.94
C ALA A 47 -17.75 -12.54 3.22
N VAL A 48 -16.70 -11.73 3.04
CA VAL A 48 -15.97 -11.11 4.15
C VAL A 48 -16.64 -9.79 4.48
N GLU A 49 -17.19 -9.67 5.68
CA GLU A 49 -17.53 -8.38 6.26
C GLU A 49 -16.25 -7.72 6.77
N TYR A 50 -15.86 -6.62 6.17
CA TYR A 50 -14.62 -5.93 6.50
C TYR A 50 -14.91 -4.69 7.35
N ASN A 51 -14.61 -4.77 8.65
CA ASN A 51 -14.91 -3.72 9.63
C ASN A 51 -13.70 -3.28 10.46
N ILE A 52 -12.56 -3.95 10.32
CA ILE A 52 -11.32 -3.62 11.04
C ILE A 52 -10.18 -3.59 10.02
N ALA A 53 -9.52 -2.44 9.89
CA ALA A 53 -8.32 -2.31 9.08
C ALA A 53 -7.10 -2.79 9.87
N PRO A 54 -6.13 -3.49 9.26
CA PRO A 54 -4.86 -3.73 9.89
C PRO A 54 -4.13 -2.40 10.12
N ARG A 55 -3.12 -2.42 10.99
CA ARG A 55 -2.24 -1.27 11.15
C ARG A 55 -1.39 -1.12 9.88
N LEU A 56 -1.74 -0.12 9.07
CA LEU A 56 -0.87 0.39 8.01
C LEU A 56 -0.11 1.61 8.51
N ARG A 57 1.03 1.90 7.88
CA ARG A 57 1.77 3.15 8.06
C ARG A 57 0.86 4.35 7.76
N GLU A 58 0.79 5.33 8.66
CA GLU A 58 0.00 6.53 8.39
C GLU A 58 0.61 7.36 7.25
N CYS A 59 -0.26 7.89 6.38
CA CYS A 59 0.10 8.87 5.36
C CYS A 59 -0.58 10.18 5.73
N TYR A 60 0.20 11.18 6.11
CA TYR A 60 -0.28 12.51 6.48
C TYR A 60 -0.54 13.41 5.27
N GLY A 61 -0.33 12.89 4.06
CA GLY A 61 -0.63 13.56 2.81
C GLY A 61 0.57 14.31 2.22
N TRP A 62 0.27 15.32 1.42
CA TRP A 62 1.27 16.06 0.65
C TRP A 62 1.76 17.29 1.40
N THR A 63 3.05 17.55 1.27
CA THR A 63 3.69 18.79 1.73
C THR A 63 4.67 19.31 0.68
N TRP A 64 5.14 20.53 0.90
CA TRP A 64 6.23 21.12 0.13
C TRP A 64 7.53 21.01 0.91
N ILE A 65 8.63 20.82 0.20
CA ILE A 65 9.98 20.89 0.75
C ILE A 65 10.89 21.63 -0.22
N SER A 66 11.71 22.54 0.32
CA SER A 66 12.65 23.29 -0.52
C SER A 66 13.83 22.41 -0.92
N GLY A 67 14.38 22.67 -2.11
CA GLY A 67 15.62 22.03 -2.52
C GLY A 67 16.78 22.31 -1.57
N LYS A 68 16.77 23.45 -0.87
CA LYS A 68 17.76 23.76 0.17
C LYS A 68 17.70 22.77 1.33
N GLU A 69 16.50 22.43 1.81
CA GLU A 69 16.29 21.45 2.88
C GLU A 69 16.67 20.03 2.42
N LEU A 70 16.28 19.65 1.20
CA LEU A 70 16.69 18.36 0.60
C LEU A 70 18.20 18.26 0.38
N LEU A 71 18.89 19.37 0.15
CA LEU A 71 20.34 19.40 0.03
C LEU A 71 21.05 19.63 1.38
N ALA A 72 20.32 19.74 2.49
CA ALA A 72 20.89 19.80 3.83
C ALA A 72 21.13 18.40 4.43
N VAL A 73 20.37 17.37 4.02
CA VAL A 73 20.62 15.98 4.44
C VAL A 73 22.00 15.48 4.01
N SER A 74 22.55 14.50 4.72
CA SER A 74 23.88 13.96 4.45
C SER A 74 23.99 13.45 2.99
N LYS A 75 25.15 13.63 2.36
CA LYS A 75 25.35 13.27 0.93
C LYS A 75 25.00 11.81 0.63
N ASN A 76 25.16 10.93 1.61
CA ASN A 76 24.94 9.49 1.49
C ASN A 76 23.44 9.12 1.44
N LEU A 77 22.56 10.01 1.90
CA LEU A 77 21.10 9.85 1.89
C LEU A 77 20.43 10.58 0.73
N ARG A 78 21.20 11.35 -0.06
CA ARG A 78 20.65 12.09 -1.19
C ARG A 78 20.43 11.16 -2.36
N PRO A 79 19.31 11.30 -3.09
CA PRO A 79 19.11 10.55 -4.32
C PRO A 79 20.22 10.85 -5.34
N LEU A 80 20.61 9.83 -6.09
CA LEU A 80 21.65 9.96 -7.10
C LEU A 80 21.18 10.89 -8.22
N LYS A 81 22.12 11.71 -8.71
CA LYS A 81 21.90 12.48 -9.93
C LYS A 81 21.84 11.52 -11.11
N VAL A 82 20.72 11.49 -11.80
CA VAL A 82 20.51 10.64 -12.99
C VAL A 82 20.48 11.51 -14.24
N ARG A 83 21.27 11.14 -15.25
CA ARG A 83 21.17 11.74 -16.59
C ARG A 83 20.23 10.89 -17.45
N SER A 84 19.26 11.54 -18.07
CA SER A 84 18.34 10.92 -19.04
C SER A 84 18.36 11.75 -20.31
N GLY A 85 19.15 11.32 -21.31
CA GLY A 85 19.44 12.13 -22.49
C GLY A 85 20.13 13.44 -22.12
N ASN A 86 19.54 14.56 -22.51
CA ASN A 86 20.05 15.91 -22.21
C ASN A 86 19.56 16.45 -20.85
N GLU A 87 18.67 15.73 -20.17
CA GLU A 87 18.14 16.16 -18.88
C GLU A 87 18.95 15.59 -17.73
N VAL A 88 19.11 16.43 -16.69
CA VAL A 88 19.69 16.04 -15.42
C VAL A 88 18.58 16.03 -14.39
N ARG A 89 18.18 14.84 -13.93
CA ARG A 89 17.31 14.70 -12.76
C ARG A 89 18.15 14.87 -11.50
N ASN A 90 17.89 15.97 -10.79
CA ASN A 90 18.58 16.33 -9.56
C ASN A 90 17.69 17.26 -8.74
N PHE A 91 18.02 17.44 -7.46
CA PHE A 91 17.45 18.49 -6.63
C PHE A 91 18.28 19.77 -6.74
N TRP A 92 17.61 20.89 -6.92
CA TRP A 92 18.19 22.22 -7.07
C TRP A 92 17.77 23.08 -5.88
N PRO A 93 18.69 23.81 -5.22
CA PRO A 93 18.41 24.54 -3.99
C PRO A 93 17.36 25.65 -4.16
N THR A 94 17.12 26.09 -5.39
CA THR A 94 16.19 27.16 -5.76
C THR A 94 14.77 26.68 -6.06
N GLU A 95 14.53 25.37 -6.08
CA GLU A 95 13.24 24.79 -6.44
C GLU A 95 12.44 24.35 -5.21
N GLN A 96 11.14 24.14 -5.42
CA GLN A 96 10.21 23.55 -4.47
C GLN A 96 9.76 22.20 -5.00
N TYR A 97 9.69 21.21 -4.11
CA TYR A 97 9.31 19.85 -4.46
C TYR A 97 8.09 19.41 -3.65
N HIS A 98 7.26 18.58 -4.28
CA HIS A 98 6.22 17.86 -3.58
C HIS A 98 6.83 16.67 -2.84
N ALA A 99 6.43 16.50 -1.58
CA ALA A 99 6.76 15.35 -0.77
C ALA A 99 5.48 14.74 -0.20
N ILE A 100 5.51 13.43 0.03
CA ILE A 100 4.48 12.71 0.78
C ILE A 100 5.03 12.47 2.19
N LEU A 101 4.28 12.90 3.20
CA LEU A 101 4.67 12.72 4.59
C LEU A 101 4.03 11.45 5.16
N TYR A 102 4.86 10.57 5.69
CA TYR A 102 4.41 9.32 6.30
C TYR A 102 4.84 9.22 7.76
N GLU A 103 4.17 8.36 8.54
CA GLU A 103 4.58 7.94 9.88
C GLU A 103 6.04 7.48 9.86
N TYR A 104 6.79 7.92 10.87
CA TYR A 104 8.11 7.35 11.15
C TYR A 104 7.91 6.06 11.96
N VAL A 105 8.26 4.92 11.36
CA VAL A 105 8.25 3.62 12.02
C VAL A 105 9.70 3.34 12.46
N PRO A 106 9.99 3.28 13.76
CA PRO A 106 11.33 2.98 14.24
C PRO A 106 11.79 1.59 13.77
N SER A 107 13.08 1.48 13.44
CA SER A 107 13.70 0.17 13.23
C SER A 107 13.65 -0.64 14.52
N SER A 108 13.43 -1.94 14.38
CA SER A 108 13.40 -2.91 15.47
C SER A 108 14.39 -4.02 15.13
N ASP A 109 15.15 -4.48 16.12
CA ASP A 109 15.97 -5.69 15.99
C ASP A 109 15.14 -6.97 16.15
N ALA A 110 13.86 -6.84 16.52
CA ALA A 110 12.94 -7.96 16.60
C ALA A 110 12.61 -8.51 15.20
N GLU A 111 12.39 -9.81 15.14
CA GLU A 111 11.86 -10.46 13.93
C GLU A 111 10.48 -9.90 13.56
N LEU A 112 10.15 -10.00 12.27
CA LEU A 112 8.84 -9.59 11.77
C LEU A 112 7.76 -10.46 12.38
N ASP A 113 6.70 -9.83 12.88
CA ASP A 113 5.51 -10.52 13.33
C ASP A 113 4.69 -10.97 12.11
N PHE A 114 4.67 -12.28 11.90
CA PHE A 114 4.01 -12.90 10.76
C PHE A 114 2.52 -12.58 10.69
N ASP A 115 1.83 -12.47 11.83
CA ASP A 115 0.40 -12.18 11.87
C ASP A 115 0.12 -10.73 11.47
N ILE A 116 0.99 -9.80 11.89
CA ILE A 116 0.88 -8.38 11.52
C ILE A 116 1.12 -8.16 10.03
N VAL A 117 2.13 -8.81 9.47
CA VAL A 117 2.44 -8.73 8.04
C VAL A 117 1.32 -9.38 7.22
N GLN A 118 0.90 -10.60 7.57
CA GLN A 118 -0.15 -11.31 6.86
C GLN A 118 -1.47 -10.54 6.86
N ALA A 119 -1.84 -9.92 7.99
CA ALA A 119 -3.05 -9.09 8.05
C ALA A 119 -3.02 -7.90 7.08
N GLN A 120 -1.85 -7.29 6.85
CA GLN A 120 -1.68 -6.23 5.85
C GLN A 120 -1.73 -6.77 4.42
N LEU A 121 -1.10 -7.92 4.17
CA LEU A 121 -1.13 -8.58 2.86
C LEU A 121 -2.56 -8.99 2.49
N ASP A 122 -3.30 -9.60 3.41
CA ASP A 122 -4.69 -10.02 3.21
C ASP A 122 -5.59 -8.82 2.93
N PHE A 123 -5.41 -7.71 3.67
CA PHE A 123 -6.15 -6.48 3.43
C PHE A 123 -5.93 -5.92 2.03
N LEU A 124 -4.66 -5.80 1.62
CA LEU A 124 -4.30 -5.27 0.31
C LEU A 124 -4.76 -6.20 -0.81
N TRP A 125 -4.58 -7.51 -0.65
CA TRP A 125 -5.05 -8.51 -1.61
C TRP A 125 -6.57 -8.49 -1.77
N LEU A 126 -7.32 -8.48 -0.65
CA LEU A 126 -8.77 -8.33 -0.67
C LEU A 126 -9.19 -7.03 -1.34
N GLY A 127 -8.42 -5.94 -1.16
CA GLY A 127 -8.61 -4.66 -1.85
C GLY A 127 -8.28 -4.68 -3.35
N GLY A 128 -7.75 -5.78 -3.89
CA GLY A 128 -7.43 -5.95 -5.30
C GLY A 128 -5.98 -5.65 -5.69
N TRP A 129 -5.09 -5.46 -4.73
CA TRP A 129 -3.65 -5.40 -5.00
C TRP A 129 -3.07 -6.80 -5.18
N CYS A 130 -1.96 -6.89 -5.91
CA CYS A 130 -1.14 -8.10 -5.96
C CYS A 130 0.32 -7.78 -5.62
N PHE A 131 1.10 -8.82 -5.37
CA PHE A 131 2.50 -8.70 -4.97
C PHE A 131 3.40 -9.45 -5.96
N LEU A 132 4.67 -9.04 -6.06
CA LEU A 132 5.69 -9.75 -6.82
C LEU A 132 6.45 -10.70 -5.89
N ASP A 133 7.38 -10.14 -5.11
CA ASP A 133 8.18 -10.84 -4.12
C ASP A 133 8.26 -9.94 -2.89
N LEU A 134 8.02 -10.49 -1.70
CA LEU A 134 8.09 -9.71 -0.47
C LEU A 134 9.55 -9.44 -0.12
N GLN A 135 9.94 -8.18 -0.07
CA GLN A 135 11.32 -7.79 0.29
C GLN A 135 11.40 -7.44 1.77
N PRO A 136 12.24 -8.10 2.60
CA PRO A 136 12.30 -7.81 4.04
C PRO A 136 12.62 -6.35 4.33
N ALA A 137 13.43 -5.73 3.47
CA ALA A 137 13.81 -4.33 3.55
C ALA A 137 12.64 -3.35 3.42
N ASN A 138 11.49 -3.78 2.89
CA ASN A 138 10.28 -2.96 2.77
C ASN A 138 9.46 -2.94 4.06
N TRP A 139 9.82 -3.72 5.08
CA TRP A 139 9.09 -3.82 6.34
C TRP A 139 9.90 -3.23 7.49
N GLY A 140 9.23 -2.50 8.38
CA GLY A 140 9.83 -1.84 9.53
C GLY A 140 9.13 -2.15 10.85
N GLY A 141 9.82 -1.89 11.96
CA GLY A 141 9.30 -2.21 13.29
C GLY A 141 8.99 -3.70 13.42
N VAL A 142 7.79 -4.02 13.93
CA VAL A 142 7.31 -5.40 14.07
C VAL A 142 6.66 -5.97 12.81
N GLY A 143 6.76 -5.28 11.65
CA GLY A 143 6.17 -5.75 10.40
C GLY A 143 5.22 -4.77 9.73
N ILE A 144 5.47 -3.46 9.80
CA ILE A 144 4.70 -2.45 9.08
C ILE A 144 5.31 -2.22 7.70
N LEU A 145 4.49 -2.27 6.65
CA LEU A 145 4.95 -1.98 5.29
C LEU A 145 5.37 -0.51 5.16
N LEU A 146 6.64 -0.29 4.80
CA LEU A 146 7.25 1.03 4.62
C LEU A 146 7.15 1.51 3.18
N ASP A 147 7.40 0.61 2.22
CA ASP A 147 7.36 0.90 0.79
C ASP A 147 5.97 0.59 0.21
N MET A 148 5.15 1.63 0.08
CA MET A 148 3.82 1.54 -0.51
C MET A 148 3.84 1.40 -2.03
N ALA A 149 5.01 1.38 -2.67
CA ALA A 149 5.15 1.05 -4.09
C ALA A 149 5.27 -0.47 -4.34
N ASP A 150 5.53 -1.26 -3.30
CA ASP A 150 5.65 -2.72 -3.40
C ASP A 150 4.31 -3.40 -3.80
N PRO A 151 3.16 -3.03 -3.22
CA PRO A 151 1.87 -3.56 -3.66
C PRO A 151 1.51 -3.00 -5.04
N ILE A 152 1.26 -3.90 -6.00
CA ILE A 152 0.86 -3.56 -7.36
C ILE A 152 -0.64 -3.31 -7.38
N CYS A 153 -1.03 -2.06 -7.63
CA CYS A 153 -2.44 -1.71 -7.74
C CYS A 153 -3.07 -2.32 -8.99
N LEU A 154 -4.39 -2.51 -8.93
CA LEU A 154 -5.17 -3.21 -9.93
C LEU A 154 -5.01 -2.64 -11.36
N TRP A 155 -4.77 -1.33 -11.49
CA TRP A 155 -4.63 -0.63 -12.78
C TRP A 155 -3.18 -0.48 -13.24
N HIS A 156 -2.22 -0.99 -12.48
CA HIS A 156 -0.82 -0.96 -12.88
C HIS A 156 -0.54 -1.99 -13.98
N ALA A 157 0.35 -1.68 -14.92
CA ALA A 157 0.72 -2.59 -16.02
C ALA A 157 1.33 -3.92 -15.55
N GLY A 158 1.82 -3.95 -14.32
CA GLY A 158 2.34 -5.14 -13.65
C GLY A 158 1.29 -6.04 -12.99
N TRP A 159 0.01 -5.67 -13.03
CA TRP A 159 -1.06 -6.47 -12.44
C TRP A 159 -1.42 -7.63 -13.38
N PHE A 160 -1.35 -8.86 -12.87
CA PHE A 160 -1.69 -10.05 -13.65
C PHE A 160 -2.46 -11.05 -12.81
N LYS A 161 -3.40 -11.76 -13.44
CA LYS A 161 -4.16 -12.84 -12.80
C LYS A 161 -3.26 -13.89 -12.13
N SER A 162 -2.13 -14.24 -12.76
CA SER A 162 -1.18 -15.21 -12.21
C SER A 162 -0.51 -14.79 -10.90
N ARG A 163 -0.48 -13.48 -10.63
CA ARG A 163 0.08 -12.85 -9.42
C ARG A 163 -0.97 -12.54 -8.37
N ASN A 164 -2.25 -12.65 -8.73
CA ASN A 164 -3.37 -12.40 -7.84
C ASN A 164 -3.64 -13.64 -6.97
N LYS A 165 -2.70 -13.92 -6.07
CA LYS A 165 -2.79 -14.93 -5.02
C LYS A 165 -2.60 -14.22 -3.69
N THR A 166 -3.17 -14.76 -2.63
CA THR A 166 -2.75 -14.39 -1.28
C THR A 166 -1.25 -14.64 -1.17
N ALA A 167 -0.49 -13.60 -0.83
CA ALA A 167 0.91 -13.77 -0.44
C ALA A 167 0.92 -14.54 0.89
N ASN A 168 1.82 -15.51 1.03
CA ASN A 168 1.99 -16.26 2.28
C ASN A 168 3.39 -15.99 2.79
N MET A 169 3.46 -15.27 3.91
CA MET A 169 4.71 -14.83 4.48
C MET A 169 5.69 -15.99 4.78
N GLN A 170 5.21 -17.18 5.16
CA GLN A 170 6.09 -18.31 5.46
C GLN A 170 6.70 -18.97 4.21
N ALA A 171 6.16 -18.70 3.02
CA ALA A 171 6.62 -19.27 1.76
C ALA A 171 7.38 -18.27 0.89
N ASP A 172 7.16 -16.96 1.10
CA ASP A 172 7.62 -15.89 0.22
C ASP A 172 8.82 -15.10 0.77
N PHE A 173 9.31 -15.43 1.98
CA PHE A 173 10.50 -14.88 2.63
C PHE A 173 11.62 -15.90 2.85
#